data_AF-F8CAU7-F1
#
_entry.id   AF-F8CAU7-F1
#
_cell.length_a   1.000
_cell.length_b   1.000
_cell.length_c   1.000
_cell.angle_alpha   90.00
_cell.angle_beta   90.00
_cell.angle_gamma   90.00
#
_symmetry.space_group_name_H-M   'P 1'
#
loop_
_entity.id
_entity.type
_entity.pdbx_description
1 polymer ?
#
loop_
_entity_poly.entity_id
_entity_poly.type
_entity_poly.pdbx_seq_one_letter_code
_entity_poly.pdbx_strand_id
1 'polypeptide(L)'
;MAAFQATVDARFAEKVEAHILHTYPEHALALGEARLRALVKSGLEARARLGIRGDGAAVSLIELMVEFGERFERSPERAWADRMLGDTALPGDVKVKAIRARFSAMTGGRRLSPP
;
A
#
# COMPACT_ATOMS: atom_id res chain seq x y z
N MET A 1 16.11 16.95 -15.66
CA MET A 1 16.17 15.90 -14.61
C MET A 1 14.84 15.14 -14.39
N ALA A 2 13.72 15.52 -15.00
CA ALA A 2 12.43 14.81 -14.85
C ALA A 2 12.38 13.39 -15.47
N ALA A 3 13.09 13.16 -16.59
CA ALA A 3 13.09 11.85 -17.28
C ALA A 3 13.72 10.71 -16.46
N PHE A 4 14.74 11.03 -15.64
CA PHE A 4 15.39 10.05 -14.75
C PHE A 4 14.44 9.62 -13.63
N GLN A 5 13.76 10.58 -12.99
CA GLN A 5 12.79 10.29 -11.93
C GLN A 5 11.64 9.43 -12.45
N ALA A 6 11.08 9.77 -13.62
CA ALA A 6 10.00 8.97 -14.23
C ALA A 6 10.44 7.52 -14.53
N THR A 7 11.70 7.32 -14.93
CA THR A 7 12.24 5.97 -15.21
C THR A 7 12.47 5.18 -13.92
N VAL A 8 12.91 5.83 -12.84
CA VAL A 8 13.06 5.20 -11.52
C VAL A 8 11.71 4.80 -10.95
N ASP A 9 10.71 5.68 -11.04
CA ASP A 9 9.35 5.42 -10.54
C ASP A 9 8.68 4.27 -11.32
N ALA A 10 8.88 4.21 -12.64
CA ALA A 10 8.38 3.11 -13.47
C ALA A 10 9.01 1.76 -13.08
N ARG A 11 10.34 1.70 -12.95
CA ARG A 11 11.03 0.48 -12.49
C ARG A 11 10.63 0.06 -11.09
N PHE A 12 10.35 1.02 -10.21
CA PHE A 12 9.85 0.70 -8.89
C PHE A 12 8.43 0.14 -8.96
N ALA A 13 7.53 0.75 -9.73
CA ALA A 13 6.18 0.24 -9.97
C ALA A 13 6.19 -1.20 -10.48
N GLU A 14 7.01 -1.51 -11.50
CA GLU A 14 7.17 -2.87 -12.04
C GLU A 14 7.63 -3.87 -10.98
N LYS A 15 8.59 -3.48 -10.11
CA LYS A 15 9.02 -4.33 -8.99
C LYS A 15 7.91 -4.58 -7.98
N VAL A 16 7.10 -3.57 -7.68
CA VAL A 16 5.96 -3.72 -6.78
C VAL A 16 4.89 -4.61 -7.40
N GLU A 17 4.58 -4.43 -8.68
CA GLU A 17 3.64 -5.31 -9.40
C GLU A 17 4.08 -6.77 -9.36
N ALA A 18 5.36 -7.04 -9.67
CA ALA A 18 5.93 -8.38 -9.58
C ALA A 18 5.87 -8.95 -8.16
N HIS A 19 6.15 -8.11 -7.14
CA HIS A 19 6.03 -8.49 -5.74
C HIS A 19 4.58 -8.88 -5.37
N ILE A 20 3.59 -8.11 -5.83
CA ILE A 20 2.17 -8.39 -5.55
C ILE A 20 1.72 -9.66 -6.28
N LEU A 21 2.11 -9.85 -7.54
CA LEU A 21 1.81 -11.08 -8.29
C LEU A 21 2.37 -12.33 -7.60
N HIS A 22 3.56 -12.22 -7.00
CA HIS A 22 4.19 -13.32 -6.28
C HIS A 22 3.59 -13.54 -4.87
N THR A 23 3.26 -12.47 -4.15
CA THR A 23 2.91 -12.53 -2.72
C THR A 23 1.40 -12.59 -2.46
N TYR A 24 0.58 -12.15 -3.41
CA TYR A 24 -0.89 -12.17 -3.32
C TYR A 24 -1.50 -12.63 -4.65
N PRO A 25 -1.15 -13.84 -5.14
CA PRO A 25 -1.51 -14.28 -6.49
C PRO A 25 -3.03 -14.30 -6.71
N GLU A 26 -3.81 -14.72 -5.71
CA GLU A 26 -5.28 -14.73 -5.79
C GLU A 26 -5.87 -13.32 -5.91
N HIS A 27 -5.33 -12.35 -5.17
CA HIS A 27 -5.78 -10.96 -5.21
C HIS A 27 -5.39 -10.30 -6.53
N ALA A 28 -4.17 -10.55 -6.99
CA ALA A 28 -3.70 -10.05 -8.27
C ALA A 28 -4.53 -10.61 -9.43
N LEU A 29 -4.87 -11.91 -9.40
CA LEU A 29 -5.74 -12.55 -10.38
C LEU A 29 -7.15 -11.97 -10.36
N ALA A 30 -7.73 -11.76 -9.17
CA ALA A 30 -9.07 -11.19 -9.01
C ALA A 30 -9.15 -9.73 -9.48
N LEU A 31 -8.11 -8.93 -9.23
CA LEU A 31 -8.00 -7.56 -9.74
C LEU A 31 -7.85 -7.56 -11.26
N GLY A 32 -6.98 -8.43 -11.79
CA GLY A 32 -6.51 -8.40 -13.17
C GLY A 32 -5.46 -7.31 -13.39
N GLU A 33 -4.67 -7.48 -14.45
CA GLU A 33 -3.45 -6.70 -14.72
C GLU A 33 -3.68 -5.18 -14.73
N ALA A 34 -4.68 -4.71 -15.47
CA ALA A 34 -4.94 -3.27 -15.60
C ALA A 34 -5.31 -2.60 -14.26
N ARG A 35 -6.08 -3.29 -13.41
CA ARG A 35 -6.46 -2.77 -12.09
C ARG A 35 -5.32 -2.88 -11.09
N LEU A 36 -4.48 -3.92 -11.17
CA LEU A 36 -3.27 -4.01 -10.36
C LEU A 36 -2.32 -2.84 -10.66
N ARG A 37 -2.05 -2.56 -11.93
CA ARG A 37 -1.22 -1.41 -12.35
C ARG A 37 -1.78 -0.08 -11.83
N ALA A 38 -3.09 0.11 -11.96
CA ALA A 38 -3.76 1.31 -11.45
C ALA A 38 -3.65 1.44 -9.92
N LEU A 39 -3.80 0.33 -9.19
CA LEU A 39 -3.68 0.29 -7.73
C LEU A 39 -2.24 0.61 -7.28
N VAL A 40 -1.22 0.02 -7.93
CA VAL A 40 0.18 0.32 -7.65
C VAL A 40 0.47 1.80 -7.90
N LYS A 41 0.01 2.34 -9.03
CA LYS A 41 0.13 3.78 -9.33
C LYS A 41 -0.53 4.65 -8.25
N SER A 42 -1.76 4.34 -7.86
CA SER A 42 -2.49 5.07 -6.80
C SER A 42 -1.75 5.02 -5.47
N GLY A 43 -1.16 3.87 -5.10
CA GLY A 43 -0.35 3.74 -3.90
C GLY A 43 0.95 4.56 -3.94
N LEU A 44 1.61 4.66 -5.10
CA LEU A 44 2.79 5.51 -5.28
C LEU A 44 2.44 7.01 -5.27
N GLU A 45 1.28 7.40 -5.79
CA GLU A 45 0.77 8.77 -5.65
C GLU A 45 0.42 9.08 -4.18
N ALA A 46 -0.18 8.11 -3.48
CA ALA A 46 -0.48 8.22 -2.05
C ALA A 46 0.79 8.32 -1.19
N ARG A 47 1.88 7.63 -1.57
CA ARG A 47 3.21 7.75 -0.93
C ARG A 47 3.65 9.21 -0.85
N ALA A 48 3.59 9.92 -1.97
CA ALA A 48 3.99 11.33 -2.04
C ALA A 48 3.10 12.20 -1.14
N ARG A 49 1.77 12.01 -1.21
CA ARG A 49 0.79 12.76 -0.40
C ARG A 49 0.96 12.54 1.10
N LEU A 50 1.29 11.32 1.51
CA LEU A 50 1.45 10.92 2.91
C LEU A 50 2.86 11.19 3.47
N GLY A 51 3.78 11.70 2.64
CA GLY A 51 5.17 11.97 3.05
C GLY A 51 5.95 10.69 3.34
N ILE A 52 5.62 9.59 2.68
CA ILE A 52 6.30 8.30 2.83
C ILE A 52 7.61 8.34 2.04
N ARG A 53 8.74 8.14 2.74
CA ARG A 53 10.08 8.26 2.13
C ARG A 53 10.67 6.89 1.82
N GLY A 54 10.40 5.88 2.64
CA GLY A 54 10.93 4.54 2.46
C GLY A 54 10.14 3.70 1.45
N ASP A 55 10.85 3.03 0.54
CA ASP A 55 10.25 2.10 -0.41
C ASP A 55 9.52 0.94 0.29
N GLY A 56 10.04 0.43 1.40
CA GLY A 56 9.39 -0.63 2.19
C GLY A 56 8.05 -0.19 2.80
N ALA A 57 7.93 1.08 3.21
CA ALA A 57 6.67 1.64 3.69
C ALA A 57 5.68 1.87 2.53
N ALA A 58 6.16 2.29 1.36
CA ALA A 58 5.34 2.40 0.16
C ALA A 58 4.79 1.03 -0.27
N VAL A 59 5.62 -0.02 -0.29
CA VAL A 59 5.18 -1.40 -0.53
C VAL A 59 4.15 -1.82 0.51
N SER A 60 4.41 -1.59 1.80
CA SER A 60 3.48 -1.95 2.87
C SER A 60 2.12 -1.26 2.74
N LEU A 61 2.08 -0.01 2.25
CA LEU A 61 0.83 0.70 1.96
C LEU A 61 0.07 0.04 0.81
N ILE A 62 0.76 -0.31 -0.28
CA ILE A 62 0.17 -0.98 -1.44
C ILE A 62 -0.35 -2.37 -1.06
N GLU A 63 0.38 -3.13 -0.23
CA GLU A 63 -0.10 -4.39 0.31
C GLU A 63 -1.38 -4.23 1.12
N LEU A 64 -1.47 -3.19 1.97
CA LEU A 64 -2.72 -2.89 2.68
C LEU A 64 -3.87 -2.58 1.72
N MET A 65 -3.61 -1.86 0.63
CA MET A 65 -4.62 -1.58 -0.41
C MET A 65 -5.06 -2.85 -1.15
N VAL A 66 -4.14 -3.79 -1.40
CA VAL A 66 -4.46 -5.08 -2.00
C VAL A 66 -5.29 -5.93 -1.06
N GLU A 67 -4.88 -6.07 0.20
CA GLU A 67 -5.54 -6.93 1.20
C GLU A 67 -6.92 -6.39 1.63
N PHE A 68 -7.06 -5.07 1.76
CA PHE A 68 -8.21 -4.45 2.42
C PHE A 68 -9.01 -3.47 1.55
N GLY A 69 -8.61 -3.31 0.28
CA GLY A 69 -9.16 -2.37 -0.69
C GLY A 69 -8.41 -1.03 -0.74
N GLU A 70 -8.42 -0.38 -1.92
CA GLU A 70 -7.68 0.87 -2.18
C GLU A 70 -7.97 1.99 -1.17
N ARG A 71 -9.19 2.04 -0.65
CA ARG A 71 -9.65 3.04 0.33
C ARG A 71 -10.00 2.39 1.67
N PHE A 72 -9.18 1.45 2.12
CA PHE A 72 -9.42 0.67 3.33
C PHE A 72 -9.72 1.55 4.54
N GLU A 73 -9.15 2.75 4.61
CA GLU A 73 -9.31 3.71 5.71
C GLU A 73 -10.71 4.29 5.82
N ARG A 74 -11.49 4.26 4.74
CA ARG A 74 -12.84 4.87 4.69
C ARG A 74 -13.94 4.02 5.30
N SER A 75 -13.68 2.76 5.65
CA SER A 75 -14.72 1.96 6.27
C SER A 75 -15.00 2.45 7.71
N PRO A 76 -16.27 2.48 8.17
CA PRO A 76 -16.62 3.02 9.49
C PRO A 76 -15.84 2.37 10.63
N GLU A 77 -15.62 1.06 10.58
CA GLU A 77 -14.84 0.31 11.56
C GLU A 77 -13.32 0.61 11.52
N ARG A 78 -12.87 1.37 10.51
CA ARG A 78 -11.48 1.76 10.25
C ARG A 78 -11.24 3.26 10.32
N ALA A 79 -12.16 4.04 10.92
CA ALA A 79 -11.97 5.48 11.16
C ALA A 79 -10.70 5.83 11.96
N TRP A 80 -10.06 4.87 12.63
CA TRP A 80 -8.75 5.03 13.25
C TRP A 80 -7.60 5.13 12.22
N ALA A 81 -7.71 4.44 11.07
CA ALA A 81 -6.71 4.45 10.01
C ALA A 81 -6.73 5.78 9.27
N ASP A 82 -7.93 6.30 8.96
CA ASP A 82 -8.10 7.61 8.34
C ASP A 82 -7.49 8.73 9.20
N ARG A 83 -7.82 8.73 10.51
CA ARG A 83 -7.22 9.66 11.48
C ARG A 83 -5.70 9.56 11.55
N MET A 84 -5.15 8.35 11.54
CA MET A 84 -3.68 8.13 11.55
C MET A 84 -3.02 8.64 10.27
N LEU A 85 -3.63 8.38 9.10
CA LEU A 85 -3.11 8.87 7.83
C LEU A 85 -3.13 10.40 7.76
N GLY A 86 -4.18 11.02 8.32
CA GLY A 86 -4.34 12.47 8.41
C GLY A 86 -3.44 13.19 9.42
N ASP A 87 -2.78 12.48 10.35
CA ASP A 87 -1.96 13.10 11.39
C ASP A 87 -0.65 13.70 10.82
N THR A 88 -0.57 15.02 10.69
CA THR A 88 0.62 15.68 10.11
C THR A 88 1.86 15.66 11.00
N ALA A 89 1.73 15.32 12.30
CA ALA A 89 2.86 15.25 13.22
C ALA A 89 3.69 13.97 13.05
N LEU A 90 3.12 12.93 12.43
CA LEU A 90 3.78 11.64 12.25
C LEU A 90 4.36 11.48 10.84
N PRO A 91 5.59 10.94 10.70
CA PRO A 91 6.11 10.55 9.39
C PRO A 91 5.25 9.47 8.71
N GLY A 92 5.11 9.56 7.38
CA GLY A 92 4.34 8.60 6.58
C GLY A 92 4.69 7.14 6.87
N ASP A 93 5.99 6.85 6.96
CA ASP A 93 6.50 5.50 7.21
C ASP A 93 6.04 4.94 8.56
N VAL A 94 5.97 5.79 9.59
CA VAL A 94 5.49 5.42 10.93
C VAL A 94 4.00 5.12 10.91
N LYS A 95 3.21 5.93 10.19
CA LYS A 95 1.76 5.72 10.04
C LYS A 95 1.47 4.36 9.41
N VAL A 96 2.11 4.05 8.28
CA VAL A 96 1.89 2.78 7.57
C VAL A 96 2.26 1.59 8.45
N LYS A 97 3.39 1.67 9.16
CA LYS A 97 3.81 0.60 10.09
C LYS A 97 2.79 0.40 11.21
N ALA A 98 2.30 1.48 11.81
CA ALA A 98 1.29 1.41 12.87
C ALA A 98 -0.03 0.82 12.37
N ILE A 99 -0.47 1.21 11.17
CA ILE A 99 -1.67 0.68 10.53
C ILE A 99 -1.54 -0.81 10.25
N ARG A 100 -0.43 -1.25 9.63
CA ARG A 100 -0.16 -2.66 9.36
C ARG A 100 -0.15 -3.49 10.65
N ALA A 101 0.56 -3.02 11.68
CA ALA A 101 0.61 -3.70 12.98
C ALA A 101 -0.78 -3.88 13.59
N ARG A 102 -1.64 -2.86 13.50
CA ARG A 102 -3.00 -2.94 14.02
C ARG A 102 -3.88 -3.91 13.22
N PHE A 103 -3.80 -3.90 11.89
CA PHE A 103 -4.50 -4.91 11.09
C PHE A 103 -4.04 -6.33 11.42
N SER A 104 -2.73 -6.56 11.53
CA SER A 104 -2.20 -7.87 11.91
C SER A 104 -2.65 -8.31 13.30
N ALA A 105 -2.76 -7.39 14.27
CA ALA A 105 -3.28 -7.70 15.60
C ALA A 105 -4.76 -8.13 15.55
N MET A 106 -5.56 -7.48 14.70
CA MET A 106 -6.99 -7.82 14.52
C MET A 106 -7.20 -9.19 13.87
N THR A 107 -6.28 -9.62 13.02
CA THR A 107 -6.35 -10.93 12.34
C THR A 107 -5.61 -12.05 13.10
N GLY A 108 -5.12 -11.77 14.30
CA GLY A 108 -4.34 -12.74 15.09
C GLY A 108 -3.03 -13.15 14.42
N GLY A 109 -2.40 -12.24 13.68
CA GLY A 109 -1.16 -12.46 12.92
C GLY A 109 -1.36 -13.21 11.60
N ARG A 110 -2.57 -13.73 11.31
CA ARG A 110 -2.87 -14.37 10.04
C ARG A 110 -3.06 -13.31 8.97
N ARG A 111 -2.41 -13.48 7.82
CA ARG A 111 -2.80 -12.72 6.64
C ARG A 111 -4.19 -13.20 6.22
N LEU A 112 -5.07 -12.28 5.80
CA LEU A 112 -6.38 -12.67 5.28
C LEU A 112 -6.27 -13.46 3.97
N SER A 113 -5.11 -13.35 3.29
CA SER A 113 -4.71 -14.22 2.18
C SER A 113 -3.29 -14.72 2.41
N PRO A 114 -3.04 -16.03 2.42
CA PRO A 114 -1.68 -16.55 2.33
C PRO A 114 -1.08 -16.24 0.93
N PRO A 115 0.26 -16.14 0.81
CA PRO A 115 0.94 -16.11 -0.48
C PRO A 115 0.79 -17.45 -1.24
#